data_AF-A0AAD7HDN6-F1
#
_entry.id   AF-A0AAD7HDN6-F1
#
_cell.length_a   1.000
_cell.length_b   1.000
_cell.length_c   1.000
_cell.angle_alpha   90.00
_cell.angle_beta   90.00
_cell.angle_gamma   90.00
#
_symmetry.space_group_name_H-M   'P 1'
#
loop_
_entity.id
_entity.type
_entity.pdbx_description
1 polymer ?
#
loop_
_entity_poly.entity_id
_entity_poly.type
_entity_poly.pdbx_seq_one_letter_code
_entity_poly.pdbx_strand_id
1 'polypeptide(L)'
;MPMKAIFIFNKTEQGSRGHQLITPFRALIEAFGYSWYTAPGLADAELARLESTGIIQFVTTANIDAFIFGARNVMLPPRKKTNNQIIAYFASHIFISPDVGLSRGGLLLLALLVGGDYHKGLPGCGVRLAHAVARGPLGDDLLREVLQHSEVTTEFLEFLRSWRVALAHEFATDPDGYLGSKHKAIARTIMASSFPDVRVLYLYVHPVTSWSENYSPPAYQSWGVADPNLKEIASFCQRQFRWKAPQISAHFSKHLYSGIAMQSLLKPHDLHAQLESHVNFGVSHDGELPSSSILRIVAAKRTPATKIYQLEISTGTLALRAKSGLRDASAFPVAALMRVWIPAPIIDRVLPGLVSRSKAAAQLKKTHKSKPYSRT
;
A
#
# COMPACT_ATOMS: atom_id res chain seq x y z
N MET A 1 -9.86 -5.37 -1.81
CA MET A 1 -9.10 -6.63 -1.70
C MET A 1 -8.69 -6.81 -0.25
N PRO A 2 -8.61 -8.05 0.25
CA PRO A 2 -8.12 -8.30 1.60
C PRO A 2 -6.60 -8.16 1.61
N MET A 3 -6.11 -6.95 1.93
CA MET A 3 -4.68 -6.69 2.06
C MET A 3 -4.39 -6.45 3.53
N LYS A 4 -3.31 -7.06 4.03
CA LYS A 4 -2.74 -6.66 5.32
C LYS A 4 -1.88 -5.44 5.05
N ALA A 5 -2.19 -4.33 5.72
CA ALA A 5 -1.50 -3.07 5.52
C ALA A 5 -0.87 -2.60 6.82
N ILE A 6 0.33 -2.03 6.70
CA ILE A 6 1.03 -1.27 7.74
C ILE A 6 1.17 0.17 7.24
N PHE A 7 0.84 1.14 8.08
CA PHE A 7 0.95 2.55 7.74
C PHE A 7 2.23 3.14 8.31
N ILE A 8 3.14 3.59 7.45
CA ILE A 8 4.42 4.19 7.87
C ILE A 8 4.33 5.71 7.77
N PHE A 9 4.67 6.39 8.85
CA PHE A 9 4.72 7.84 8.96
C PHE A 9 6.17 8.31 8.96
N ASN A 10 6.46 9.45 8.32
CA ASN A 10 7.73 10.15 8.51
C ASN A 10 7.93 10.53 9.98
N LYS A 11 9.18 10.60 10.42
CA LYS A 11 9.51 11.33 11.65
C LYS A 11 9.11 12.79 11.46
N THR A 12 8.09 13.24 12.18
CA THR A 12 7.70 14.66 12.16
C THR A 12 8.59 15.46 13.09
N GLU A 13 9.14 16.55 12.59
CA GLU A 13 9.63 17.64 13.44
C GLU A 13 8.45 18.24 14.22
N GLN A 14 8.62 18.44 15.52
CA GLN A 14 7.60 19.07 16.36
C GLN A 14 7.28 20.47 15.81
N GLY A 15 6.01 20.76 15.52
CA GLY A 15 5.53 22.11 15.17
C GLY A 15 5.04 22.34 13.74
N SER A 16 5.14 21.38 12.81
CA SER A 16 4.57 21.56 11.45
C SER A 16 3.04 21.41 11.44
N ARG A 17 2.35 22.16 10.56
CA ARG A 17 0.87 22.12 10.40
C ARG A 17 0.30 20.72 10.11
N GLY A 18 1.13 19.80 9.59
CA GLY A 18 0.75 18.39 9.37
C GLY A 18 0.44 17.62 10.66
N HIS A 19 0.94 18.09 11.80
CA HIS A 19 0.78 17.42 13.10
C HIS A 19 -0.69 17.32 13.57
N GLN A 20 -1.57 18.23 13.15
CA GLN A 20 -2.97 18.23 13.61
C GLN A 20 -3.78 17.06 13.03
N LEU A 21 -3.42 16.53 11.86
CA LEU A 21 -4.13 15.42 11.21
C LEU A 21 -3.51 14.04 11.51
N ILE A 22 -2.25 13.98 11.93
CA ILE A 22 -1.56 12.72 12.20
C ILE A 22 -2.21 11.96 13.35
N THR A 23 -2.45 12.63 14.47
CA THR A 23 -3.08 12.01 15.64
C THR A 23 -4.47 11.42 15.33
N PRO A 24 -5.43 12.18 14.76
CA PRO A 24 -6.72 11.60 14.40
C PRO A 24 -6.59 10.52 13.32
N PHE A 25 -5.65 10.64 12.37
CA PHE A 25 -5.47 9.60 11.36
C PHE A 25 -4.92 8.29 11.94
N ARG A 26 -3.99 8.35 12.90
CA ARG A 26 -3.51 7.17 13.65
C ARG A 26 -4.64 6.49 14.43
N ALA A 27 -5.45 7.28 15.15
CA ALA A 27 -6.62 6.75 15.85
C ALA A 27 -7.62 6.08 14.90
N LEU A 28 -7.76 6.60 13.68
CA LEU A 28 -8.58 5.97 12.65
C LEU A 28 -7.98 4.65 12.18
N ILE A 29 -6.68 4.60 11.90
CA ILE A 29 -5.97 3.37 11.50
C ILE A 29 -6.16 2.26 12.55
N GLU A 30 -5.95 2.60 13.82
CA GLU A 30 -6.16 1.68 14.95
C GLU A 30 -7.62 1.23 15.07
N ALA A 31 -8.58 2.15 14.92
CA ALA A 31 -10.00 1.81 14.95
C ALA A 31 -10.40 0.86 13.82
N PHE A 32 -9.73 0.91 12.67
CA PHE A 32 -9.88 -0.06 11.58
C PHE A 32 -9.13 -1.38 11.80
N GLY A 33 -8.41 -1.52 12.92
CA GLY A 33 -7.67 -2.72 13.26
C GLY A 33 -6.33 -2.85 12.53
N TYR A 34 -5.83 -1.78 11.90
CA TYR A 34 -4.51 -1.77 11.28
C TYR A 34 -3.44 -1.25 12.23
N SER A 35 -2.19 -1.63 11.97
CA SER A 35 -1.03 -1.08 12.65
C SER A 35 -0.49 0.16 11.94
N TRP A 36 0.20 1.00 12.68
CA TRP A 36 1.03 2.07 12.13
C TRP A 36 2.40 2.10 12.82
N TYR A 37 3.37 2.73 12.15
CA TYR A 37 4.72 2.91 12.67
C TYR A 37 5.27 4.27 12.23
N THR A 38 6.16 4.85 13.03
CA THR A 38 6.86 6.08 12.66
C THR A 38 8.30 5.72 12.31
N ALA A 39 8.68 5.95 11.06
CA ALA A 39 10.04 5.75 10.59
C ALA A 39 11.01 6.66 11.35
N PRO A 40 12.25 6.20 11.62
CA PRO A 40 13.33 7.04 12.12
C PRO A 40 13.69 8.24 11.24
N GLY A 41 13.50 8.09 9.93
CA GLY A 41 13.73 9.11 8.91
C GLY A 41 12.55 9.21 7.94
N LEU A 42 12.80 8.95 6.66
CA LEU A 42 11.77 8.94 5.63
C LEU A 42 11.01 7.62 5.60
N ALA A 43 9.69 7.73 5.46
CA ALA A 43 8.78 6.60 5.32
C ALA A 43 9.07 5.78 4.07
N ASP A 44 9.44 6.40 2.94
CA ASP A 44 9.77 5.67 1.71
C ASP A 44 11.03 4.82 1.86
N ALA A 45 12.04 5.32 2.58
CA ALA A 45 13.24 4.56 2.90
C ALA A 45 12.95 3.40 3.87
N GLU A 46 12.15 3.65 4.90
CA GLU A 46 11.69 2.61 5.84
C GLU A 46 10.87 1.54 5.11
N LEU A 47 9.95 1.94 4.22
CA LEU A 47 9.14 1.03 3.40
C LEU A 47 10.00 0.19 2.46
N ALA A 48 10.98 0.79 1.78
CA ALA A 48 11.94 0.06 0.98
C ALA A 48 12.72 -0.96 1.82
N ARG A 49 13.12 -0.58 3.04
CA ARG A 49 13.81 -1.49 3.96
C ARG A 49 12.92 -2.64 4.42
N LEU A 50 11.67 -2.38 4.79
CA LEU A 50 10.67 -3.40 5.16
C LEU A 50 10.40 -4.39 4.02
N GLU A 51 10.38 -3.93 2.76
CA GLU A 51 10.22 -4.80 1.60
C GLU A 51 11.47 -5.65 1.35
N SER A 52 12.66 -5.06 1.48
CA SER A 52 13.94 -5.77 1.31
C SER A 52 14.13 -6.91 2.33
N THR A 53 13.62 -6.74 3.54
CA THR A 53 13.69 -7.76 4.62
C THR A 53 12.55 -8.77 4.56
N GLY A 54 11.60 -8.62 3.64
CA GLY A 54 10.48 -9.53 3.44
C GLY A 54 9.31 -9.34 4.42
N ILE A 55 9.33 -8.29 5.26
CA ILE A 55 8.25 -7.97 6.20
C ILE A 55 6.98 -7.55 5.45
N ILE A 56 7.14 -6.80 4.35
CA ILE A 56 6.06 -6.46 3.42
C ILE A 56 6.41 -6.94 2.00
N GLN A 57 5.39 -7.11 1.17
CA GLN A 57 5.59 -7.54 -0.23
C GLN A 57 5.51 -6.37 -1.22
N PHE A 58 4.78 -5.31 -0.89
CA PHE A 58 4.57 -4.16 -1.75
C PHE A 58 4.64 -2.86 -0.96
N VAL A 59 5.29 -1.86 -1.52
CA VAL A 59 5.30 -0.48 -1.04
C VAL A 59 4.16 0.27 -1.74
N THR A 60 3.33 1.00 -1.00
CA THR A 60 2.37 1.94 -1.58
C THR A 60 2.77 3.35 -1.19
N THR A 61 3.11 4.18 -2.17
CA THR A 61 3.57 5.56 -1.96
C THR A 61 3.02 6.50 -3.05
N ALA A 62 3.22 7.80 -2.89
CA ALA A 62 2.75 8.83 -3.83
C ALA A 62 3.71 9.07 -5.00
N ASN A 63 5.00 8.76 -4.84
CA ASN A 63 6.05 8.97 -5.83
C ASN A 63 6.80 7.65 -6.11
N ILE A 64 7.91 7.72 -6.83
CA ILE A 64 8.72 6.55 -7.20
C ILE A 64 10.07 6.53 -6.47
N ASP A 65 10.26 7.41 -5.48
CA ASP A 65 11.55 7.59 -4.78
C ASP A 65 11.92 6.35 -3.95
N ALA A 66 10.91 5.57 -3.55
CA ALA A 66 11.09 4.25 -2.93
C ALA A 66 12.03 3.34 -3.75
N PHE A 67 12.05 3.43 -5.09
CA PHE A 67 12.98 2.64 -5.91
C PHE A 67 14.45 3.06 -5.71
N ILE A 68 14.73 4.34 -5.48
CA ILE A 68 16.09 4.84 -5.20
C ILE A 68 16.59 4.27 -3.87
N PHE A 69 15.69 4.18 -2.87
CA PHE A 69 15.96 3.54 -1.59
C PHE A 69 16.01 1.99 -1.66
N GLY A 70 15.72 1.40 -2.82
CA GLY A 70 15.89 -0.03 -3.07
C GLY A 70 14.62 -0.87 -3.02
N ALA A 71 13.42 -0.25 -2.95
CA ALA A 71 12.17 -0.99 -3.10
C ALA A 71 12.11 -1.65 -4.48
N ARG A 72 11.59 -2.87 -4.56
CA ARG A 72 11.45 -3.62 -5.82
C ARG A 72 10.03 -3.63 -6.37
N ASN A 73 9.04 -3.54 -5.48
CA ASN A 73 7.63 -3.70 -5.78
C ASN A 73 6.85 -2.49 -5.26
N VAL A 74 6.51 -1.54 -6.14
CA VAL A 74 5.83 -0.29 -5.76
C VAL A 74 4.46 -0.21 -6.42
N MET A 75 3.43 0.09 -5.63
CA MET A 75 2.08 0.36 -6.08
C MET A 75 1.77 1.84 -5.94
N LEU A 76 1.30 2.46 -7.02
CA LEU A 76 0.82 3.84 -6.99
C LEU A 76 -0.71 3.87 -6.89
N PRO A 77 -1.27 4.72 -6.01
CA PRO A 77 -2.72 4.92 -5.97
C PRO A 77 -3.22 5.51 -7.31
N PRO A 78 -4.49 5.24 -7.68
CA PRO A 78 -5.06 5.77 -8.91
C PRO A 78 -5.00 7.29 -8.96
N ARG A 79 -4.51 7.84 -10.09
CA ARG A 79 -4.45 9.30 -10.31
C ARG A 79 -5.84 9.97 -10.37
N LYS A 80 -6.89 9.21 -10.69
CA LYS A 80 -8.28 9.69 -10.73
C LYS A 80 -9.12 8.92 -9.71
N LYS A 81 -9.91 9.65 -8.90
CA LYS A 81 -10.81 9.06 -7.87
C LYS A 81 -11.85 8.07 -8.43
N THR A 82 -12.16 8.14 -9.72
CA THR A 82 -13.11 7.25 -10.39
C THR A 82 -12.46 5.96 -10.92
N ASN A 83 -11.13 5.88 -10.94
CA ASN A 83 -10.43 4.68 -11.35
C ASN A 83 -10.14 3.81 -10.12
N ASN A 84 -10.64 2.57 -10.15
CA ASN A 84 -10.38 1.59 -9.09
C ASN A 84 -9.11 0.76 -9.37
N GLN A 85 -8.33 1.11 -10.40
CA GLN A 85 -7.09 0.41 -10.75
C GLN A 85 -5.91 0.96 -9.95
N ILE A 86 -5.16 0.06 -9.34
CA ILE A 86 -3.84 0.33 -8.77
C ILE A 86 -2.81 0.00 -9.86
N ILE A 87 -1.82 0.87 -10.05
CA ILE A 87 -0.73 0.59 -11.00
C ILE A 87 0.46 0.07 -10.19
N ALA A 88 0.91 -1.14 -10.52
CA ALA A 88 2.09 -1.74 -9.93
C ALA A 88 3.30 -1.55 -10.86
N TYR A 89 4.40 -1.10 -10.29
CA TYR A 89 5.71 -0.97 -10.92
C TYR A 89 6.67 -1.96 -10.26
N PHE A 90 7.47 -2.62 -11.09
CA PHE A 90 8.49 -3.58 -10.66
C PHE A 90 9.84 -3.06 -11.09
N ALA A 91 10.82 -3.05 -10.18
CA ALA A 91 12.18 -2.59 -10.48
C ALA A 91 12.79 -3.38 -11.65
N SER A 92 12.51 -4.69 -11.71
CA SER A 92 12.92 -5.54 -12.83
C SER A 92 12.36 -5.06 -14.17
N HIS A 93 11.08 -4.67 -14.21
CA HIS A 93 10.44 -4.17 -15.44
C HIS A 93 10.93 -2.78 -15.82
N ILE A 94 11.22 -1.91 -14.84
CA ILE A 94 11.84 -0.60 -15.08
C ILE A 94 13.21 -0.78 -15.74
N PHE A 95 13.99 -1.75 -15.26
CA PHE A 95 15.33 -2.03 -15.77
C PHE A 95 15.32 -2.63 -17.19
N ILE A 96 14.46 -3.60 -17.48
CA ILE A 96 14.44 -4.25 -18.81
C ILE A 96 13.64 -3.46 -19.87
N SER A 97 12.87 -2.44 -19.46
CA SER A 97 12.07 -1.65 -20.38
C SER A 97 12.96 -0.89 -21.36
N PRO A 98 12.81 -1.05 -22.68
CA PRO A 98 13.65 -0.36 -23.68
C PRO A 98 13.61 1.16 -23.58
N ASP A 99 12.45 1.71 -23.19
CA ASP A 99 12.19 3.15 -23.09
C ASP A 99 12.70 3.75 -21.77
N VAL A 100 12.85 2.92 -20.73
CA VAL A 100 13.28 3.37 -19.40
C VAL A 100 14.70 2.92 -19.11
N GLY A 101 14.94 1.61 -19.01
CA GLY A 101 16.30 1.06 -18.93
C GLY A 101 17.09 1.51 -17.71
N LEU A 102 16.43 1.77 -16.57
CA LEU A 102 17.09 2.31 -15.37
C LEU A 102 17.24 1.25 -14.28
N SER A 103 18.47 1.06 -13.82
CA SER A 103 18.79 0.34 -12.59
C SER A 103 18.55 1.25 -11.36
N ARG A 104 18.76 0.71 -10.14
CA ARG A 104 18.75 1.53 -8.92
C ARG A 104 19.82 2.63 -8.98
N GLY A 105 21.03 2.29 -9.46
CA GLY A 105 22.11 3.27 -9.64
C GLY A 105 21.77 4.30 -10.71
N GLY A 106 21.13 3.88 -11.80
CA GLY A 106 20.60 4.79 -12.82
C GLY A 106 19.55 5.76 -12.25
N LEU A 107 18.59 5.28 -11.45
CA LEU A 107 17.61 6.14 -10.78
C LEU A 107 18.27 7.12 -9.79
N LEU A 108 19.29 6.68 -9.05
CA LEU A 108 20.11 7.55 -8.19
C LEU A 108 20.78 8.65 -9.01
N LEU A 109 21.45 8.30 -10.12
CA LEU A 109 22.11 9.28 -10.98
C LEU A 109 21.13 10.26 -11.62
N LEU A 110 19.97 9.77 -12.05
CA LEU A 110 18.88 10.61 -12.56
C LEU A 110 18.44 11.64 -11.52
N ALA A 111 18.21 11.21 -10.28
CA ALA A 111 17.86 12.11 -9.19
C ALA A 111 18.96 13.14 -8.92
N LEU A 112 20.23 12.72 -8.91
CA LEU A 112 21.38 13.61 -8.71
C LEU A 112 21.49 14.67 -9.82
N LEU A 113 21.27 14.30 -11.07
CA LEU A 113 21.38 15.19 -12.22
C LEU A 113 20.19 16.13 -12.37
N VAL A 114 18.95 15.63 -12.21
CA VAL A 114 17.73 16.43 -12.39
C VAL A 114 17.41 17.27 -11.16
N GLY A 115 17.76 16.77 -9.98
CA GLY A 115 17.29 17.29 -8.71
C GLY A 115 16.16 16.45 -8.12
N GLY A 116 16.01 16.55 -6.81
CA GLY A 116 14.98 15.86 -6.04
C GLY A 116 14.76 16.56 -4.71
N ASP A 117 14.31 15.81 -3.71
CA ASP A 117 13.94 16.39 -2.42
C ASP A 117 15.12 17.00 -1.64
N TYR A 118 16.35 16.57 -1.94
CA TYR A 118 17.55 16.99 -1.21
C TYR A 118 18.38 18.07 -1.91
N HIS A 119 18.18 18.29 -3.21
CA HIS A 119 19.03 19.18 -4.00
C HIS A 119 18.37 19.60 -5.32
N LYS A 120 18.85 20.71 -5.90
CA LYS A 120 18.29 21.31 -7.12
C LYS A 120 18.75 20.68 -8.44
N GLY A 121 19.57 19.65 -8.38
CA GLY A 121 20.18 19.03 -9.56
C GLY A 121 21.34 19.84 -10.17
N LEU A 122 21.83 19.36 -11.30
CA LEU A 122 22.91 19.95 -12.07
C LEU A 122 22.35 21.02 -13.03
N PRO A 123 22.81 22.29 -12.95
CA PRO A 123 22.29 23.35 -13.81
C PRO A 123 22.42 23.02 -15.30
N GLY A 124 21.33 23.21 -16.05
CA GLY A 124 21.28 22.92 -17.48
C GLY A 124 21.09 21.44 -17.84
N CYS A 125 21.09 20.52 -16.86
CA CYS A 125 20.84 19.10 -17.09
C CYS A 125 19.35 18.77 -16.90
N GLY A 126 18.59 18.81 -18.00
CA GLY A 126 17.19 18.38 -17.99
C GLY A 126 17.02 16.86 -17.94
N VAL A 127 15.80 16.40 -17.64
CA VAL A 127 15.47 14.97 -17.50
C VAL A 127 15.87 14.11 -18.70
N ARG A 128 15.81 14.63 -19.93
CA ARG A 128 16.20 13.87 -21.14
C ARG A 128 17.69 13.53 -21.15
N LEU A 129 18.53 14.52 -20.86
CA LEU A 129 19.98 14.33 -20.83
C LEU A 129 20.38 13.45 -19.64
N ALA A 130 19.79 13.73 -18.48
CA ALA A 130 20.02 12.92 -17.28
C ALA A 130 19.63 11.46 -17.48
N HIS A 131 18.49 11.20 -18.12
CA HIS A 131 18.02 9.86 -18.43
C HIS A 131 18.96 9.12 -19.38
N ALA A 132 19.42 9.78 -20.44
CA ALA A 132 20.37 9.19 -21.39
C ALA A 132 21.66 8.72 -20.71
N VAL A 133 22.26 9.56 -19.86
CA VAL A 133 23.47 9.18 -19.08
C VAL A 133 23.17 8.14 -18.01
N ALA A 134 22.01 8.24 -17.35
CA ALA A 134 21.60 7.33 -16.27
C ALA A 134 21.35 5.87 -16.71
N ARG A 135 21.17 5.64 -18.01
CA ARG A 135 21.12 4.27 -18.59
C ARG A 135 22.50 3.63 -18.72
N GLY A 136 23.56 4.43 -18.63
CA GLY A 136 24.94 3.94 -18.64
C GLY A 136 25.40 3.40 -17.27
N PRO A 137 26.64 2.90 -17.19
CA PRO A 137 27.15 2.23 -15.99
C PRO A 137 27.44 3.18 -14.81
N LEU A 138 27.61 4.48 -15.08
CA LEU A 138 28.06 5.46 -14.09
C LEU A 138 27.19 5.51 -12.82
N GLY A 139 25.87 5.32 -12.96
CA GLY A 139 24.97 5.29 -11.81
C GLY A 139 25.18 4.08 -10.92
N ASP A 140 25.41 2.91 -11.51
CA ASP A 140 25.65 1.66 -10.79
C ASP A 140 27.04 1.61 -10.17
N ASP A 141 28.04 2.17 -10.85
CA ASP A 141 29.39 2.32 -10.29
C ASP A 141 29.38 3.25 -9.07
N LEU A 142 28.69 4.39 -9.16
CA LEU A 142 28.53 5.31 -8.04
C LEU A 142 27.82 4.62 -6.86
N LEU A 143 26.69 3.94 -7.13
CA LEU A 143 25.93 3.25 -6.09
C LEU A 143 26.76 2.16 -5.41
N ARG A 144 27.50 1.36 -6.18
CA ARG A 144 28.35 0.28 -5.66
C ARG A 144 29.42 0.82 -4.73
N GLU A 145 30.09 1.89 -5.13
CA GLU A 145 31.14 2.49 -4.31
C GLU A 145 30.58 3.07 -3.00
N VAL A 146 29.49 3.83 -3.08
CA VAL A 146 28.88 4.45 -1.90
C VAL A 146 28.41 3.41 -0.90
N LEU A 147 27.86 2.28 -1.37
CA LEU A 147 27.44 1.19 -0.49
C LEU A 147 28.60 0.56 0.29
N GLN A 148 29.82 0.62 -0.22
CA GLN A 148 31.04 0.11 0.44
C GLN A 148 31.65 1.12 1.42
N HIS A 149 31.33 2.41 1.28
CA HIS A 149 31.85 3.48 2.12
C HIS A 149 30.73 4.13 2.93
N SER A 150 30.56 3.71 4.19
CA SER A 150 29.64 4.35 5.15
C SER A 150 30.14 5.70 5.67
N GLU A 151 31.43 5.97 5.52
CA GLU A 151 32.10 7.21 5.93
C GLU A 151 32.95 7.77 4.80
N VAL A 152 33.25 9.07 4.85
CA VAL A 152 34.05 9.72 3.81
C VAL A 152 35.53 9.39 4.02
N THR A 153 36.10 8.60 3.10
CA THR A 153 37.53 8.27 3.09
C THR A 153 38.25 8.97 1.94
N THR A 154 39.58 9.03 2.01
CA THR A 154 40.41 9.56 0.90
C THR A 154 40.20 8.75 -0.38
N GLU A 155 40.16 7.43 -0.28
CA GLU A 155 39.91 6.52 -1.41
C GLU A 155 38.57 6.82 -2.10
N PHE A 156 37.51 7.01 -1.32
CA PHE A 156 36.20 7.37 -1.84
C PHE A 156 36.20 8.72 -2.55
N LEU A 157 36.93 9.72 -2.01
CA LEU A 157 37.07 11.03 -2.65
C LEU A 157 37.87 10.95 -3.97
N GLU A 158 38.88 10.10 -4.04
CA GLU A 158 39.65 9.83 -5.27
C GLU A 158 38.80 9.12 -6.34
N PHE A 159 37.99 8.15 -5.93
CA PHE A 159 36.98 7.54 -6.79
C PHE A 159 36.03 8.60 -7.33
N LEU A 160 35.45 9.45 -6.48
CA LEU A 160 34.51 10.49 -6.91
C LEU A 160 35.15 11.48 -7.88
N ARG A 161 36.45 11.78 -7.72
CA ARG A 161 37.19 12.62 -8.68
C ARG A 161 37.26 11.96 -10.05
N SER A 162 37.58 10.68 -10.10
CA SER A 162 37.68 9.89 -11.34
C SER A 162 36.31 9.71 -12.00
N TRP A 163 35.30 9.39 -11.19
CA TRP A 163 33.90 9.27 -11.62
C TRP A 163 33.37 10.59 -12.20
N ARG A 164 33.70 11.73 -11.58
CA ARG A 164 33.32 13.07 -12.08
C ARG A 164 33.92 13.36 -13.45
N VAL A 165 35.17 12.97 -13.68
CA VAL A 165 35.83 13.10 -14.99
C VAL A 165 35.10 12.25 -16.04
N ALA A 166 34.75 11.00 -15.71
CA ALA A 166 33.99 10.13 -16.60
C ALA A 166 32.61 10.71 -16.93
N LEU A 167 31.88 11.20 -15.93
CA LEU A 167 30.59 11.87 -16.15
C LEU A 167 30.73 13.11 -17.03
N ALA A 168 31.73 13.96 -16.79
CA ALA A 168 31.98 15.13 -17.61
C ALA A 168 32.34 14.75 -19.06
N HIS A 169 33.04 13.64 -19.25
CA HIS A 169 33.38 13.10 -20.57
C HIS A 169 32.11 12.72 -21.35
N GLU A 170 31.15 12.00 -20.74
CA GLU A 170 29.87 11.66 -21.37
C GLU A 170 29.19 12.90 -21.97
N PHE A 171 29.08 13.98 -21.19
CA PHE A 171 28.50 15.23 -21.68
C PHE A 171 29.38 15.96 -22.70
N ALA A 172 30.70 15.87 -22.61
CA ALA A 172 31.61 16.62 -23.47
C ALA A 172 31.76 16.01 -24.87
N THR A 173 31.73 14.68 -24.97
CA THR A 173 32.08 13.94 -26.18
C THR A 173 30.89 13.19 -26.80
N ASP A 174 29.88 12.84 -26.01
CA ASP A 174 28.73 12.01 -26.41
C ASP A 174 29.19 10.73 -27.14
N PRO A 175 30.01 9.89 -26.47
CA PRO A 175 30.77 8.83 -27.14
C PRO A 175 29.86 7.82 -27.84
N ASP A 176 28.72 7.51 -27.24
CA ASP A 176 27.73 6.57 -27.76
C ASP A 176 26.60 7.24 -28.56
N GLY A 177 26.59 8.58 -28.65
CA GLY A 177 25.58 9.34 -29.38
C GLY A 177 24.19 9.42 -28.73
N TYR A 178 24.04 8.93 -27.49
CA TYR A 178 22.73 8.91 -26.81
C TYR A 178 22.25 10.30 -26.37
N LEU A 179 23.13 11.29 -26.23
CA LEU A 179 22.75 12.67 -25.92
C LEU A 179 22.27 13.45 -27.16
N GLY A 180 22.69 13.02 -28.35
CA GLY A 180 22.38 13.63 -29.63
C GLY A 180 23.17 14.91 -29.92
N SER A 181 23.94 15.42 -28.94
CA SER A 181 24.85 16.55 -29.10
C SER A 181 25.83 16.67 -27.93
N LYS A 182 26.91 17.43 -28.12
CA LYS A 182 27.91 17.69 -27.07
C LYS A 182 27.47 18.82 -26.16
N HIS A 183 27.39 18.56 -24.86
CA HIS A 183 27.00 19.49 -23.81
C HIS A 183 28.19 20.00 -22.99
N LYS A 184 29.17 20.61 -23.67
CA LYS A 184 30.43 21.10 -23.06
C LYS A 184 30.23 22.08 -21.90
N ALA A 185 29.12 22.82 -21.87
CA ALA A 185 28.79 23.71 -20.75
C ALA A 185 28.50 22.91 -19.47
N ILE A 186 27.72 21.83 -19.57
CA ILE A 186 27.41 20.93 -18.46
C ILE A 186 28.70 20.25 -17.97
N ALA A 187 29.53 19.75 -18.89
CA ALA A 187 30.84 19.17 -18.55
C ALA A 187 31.74 20.14 -17.76
N ARG A 188 31.80 21.42 -18.18
CA ARG A 188 32.54 22.47 -17.45
C ARG A 188 31.95 22.71 -16.05
N THR A 189 30.63 22.73 -15.91
CA THR A 189 29.96 22.88 -14.61
C THR A 189 30.28 21.71 -13.68
N ILE A 190 30.25 20.47 -14.19
CA ILE A 190 30.62 19.27 -13.43
C ILE A 190 32.06 19.44 -12.90
N MET A 191 33.01 19.72 -13.78
CA MET A 191 34.43 19.84 -13.43
C MET A 191 34.75 21.02 -12.50
N ALA A 192 34.00 22.11 -12.57
CA ALA A 192 34.17 23.29 -11.71
C ALA A 192 33.46 23.17 -10.35
N SER A 193 32.72 22.08 -10.10
CA SER A 193 31.91 21.89 -8.90
C SER A 193 32.43 20.77 -8.01
N SER A 194 31.87 20.66 -6.81
CA SER A 194 32.05 19.51 -5.91
C SER A 194 31.05 18.37 -6.17
N PHE A 195 30.36 18.36 -7.31
CA PHE A 195 29.31 17.37 -7.62
C PHE A 195 29.85 15.92 -7.63
N PRO A 196 29.11 14.94 -7.08
CA PRO A 196 27.88 15.10 -6.32
C PRO A 196 28.18 15.53 -4.87
N ASP A 197 27.25 16.24 -4.22
CA ASP A 197 27.37 16.49 -2.77
C ASP A 197 27.28 15.14 -2.04
N VAL A 198 28.35 14.77 -1.34
CA VAL A 198 28.47 13.48 -0.65
C VAL A 198 27.39 13.29 0.41
N ARG A 199 26.93 14.36 1.06
CA ARG A 199 25.85 14.28 2.05
C ARG A 199 24.54 13.90 1.38
N VAL A 200 24.24 14.51 0.22
CA VAL A 200 23.05 14.19 -0.56
C VAL A 200 23.09 12.74 -1.04
N LEU A 201 24.26 12.27 -1.46
CA LEU A 201 24.48 10.89 -1.87
C LEU A 201 24.19 9.90 -0.72
N TYR A 202 24.68 10.19 0.48
CA TYR A 202 24.39 9.37 1.66
C TYR A 202 22.92 9.41 2.09
N LEU A 203 22.20 10.52 1.91
CA LEU A 203 20.76 10.57 2.19
C LEU A 203 19.95 9.58 1.33
N TYR A 204 20.39 9.30 0.09
CA TYR A 204 19.74 8.30 -0.77
C TYR A 204 20.24 6.87 -0.52
N VAL A 205 21.54 6.69 -0.34
CA VAL A 205 22.16 5.35 -0.33
C VAL A 205 22.18 4.73 1.07
N HIS A 206 22.40 5.56 2.09
CA HIS A 206 22.43 5.19 3.52
C HIS A 206 21.36 5.93 4.31
N PRO A 207 20.07 5.85 3.92
CA PRO A 207 19.01 6.55 4.63
C PRO A 207 18.87 6.01 6.06
N VAL A 208 18.50 6.89 6.98
CA VAL A 208 18.19 6.49 8.36
C VAL A 208 16.89 5.68 8.38
N THR A 209 16.98 4.44 8.85
CA THR A 209 15.87 3.47 8.98
C THR A 209 15.94 2.79 10.34
N SER A 210 14.96 1.94 10.64
CA SER A 210 14.96 1.16 11.89
C SER A 210 16.06 0.09 11.97
N TRP A 211 16.81 -0.11 10.88
CA TRP A 211 17.99 -0.97 10.84
C TRP A 211 19.31 -0.18 10.86
N SER A 212 19.25 1.15 10.97
CA SER A 212 20.44 1.98 11.14
C SER A 212 21.01 1.86 12.55
N GLU A 213 22.28 2.24 12.72
CA GLU A 213 22.92 2.31 14.02
C GLU A 213 22.11 3.17 15.00
N ASN A 214 21.98 2.71 16.26
CA ASN A 214 21.17 3.31 17.33
C ASN A 214 19.64 3.18 17.17
N TYR A 215 19.15 2.45 16.17
CA TYR A 215 17.73 2.08 16.06
C TYR A 215 17.56 0.55 16.16
N SER A 216 16.34 0.14 16.50
CA SER A 216 15.96 -1.27 16.54
C SER A 216 14.82 -1.51 15.56
N PRO A 217 14.81 -2.65 14.87
CA PRO A 217 13.68 -3.04 14.03
C PRO A 217 12.37 -2.97 14.83
N PRO A 218 11.27 -2.52 14.20
CA PRO A 218 9.98 -2.50 14.87
C PRO A 218 9.57 -3.92 15.30
N ALA A 219 8.72 -4.02 16.33
CA ALA A 219 8.11 -5.29 16.74
C ALA A 219 7.05 -5.77 15.72
N TYR A 220 7.47 -5.98 14.47
CA TYR A 220 6.62 -6.25 13.32
C TYR A 220 5.84 -7.56 13.44
N GLN A 221 6.22 -8.47 14.35
CA GLN A 221 5.47 -9.68 14.66
C GLN A 221 4.10 -9.36 15.26
N SER A 222 3.98 -8.19 15.91
CA SER A 222 2.68 -7.67 16.40
C SER A 222 1.86 -7.00 15.31
N TRP A 223 2.44 -6.74 14.13
CA TRP A 223 1.72 -6.12 13.02
C TRP A 223 0.76 -7.14 12.43
N GLY A 224 -0.52 -6.94 12.73
CA GLY A 224 -1.60 -7.78 12.31
C GLY A 224 -2.78 -6.94 11.86
N VAL A 225 -3.77 -7.62 11.29
CA VAL A 225 -5.06 -7.01 11.04
C VAL A 225 -6.01 -7.51 12.12
N ALA A 226 -6.24 -6.66 13.12
CA ALA A 226 -7.27 -6.86 14.12
C ALA A 226 -8.65 -6.60 13.51
N ASP A 227 -9.69 -6.90 14.26
CA ASP A 227 -11.04 -6.56 13.83
C ASP A 227 -11.32 -5.06 13.90
N PRO A 228 -12.01 -4.49 12.91
CA PRO A 228 -12.44 -3.10 12.96
C PRO A 228 -13.36 -2.86 14.15
N ASN A 229 -12.97 -1.92 15.01
CA ASN A 229 -13.76 -1.47 16.14
C ASN A 229 -14.85 -0.50 15.68
N LEU A 230 -16.01 -1.06 15.31
CA LEU A 230 -17.16 -0.29 14.81
C LEU A 230 -17.63 0.81 15.76
N LYS A 231 -17.51 0.59 17.08
CA LYS A 231 -17.82 1.58 18.10
C LYS A 231 -16.90 2.79 17.93
N GLU A 232 -15.58 2.57 17.91
CA GLU A 232 -14.60 3.64 17.77
C GLU A 232 -14.66 4.32 16.40
N ILE A 233 -14.88 3.59 15.31
CA ILE A 233 -15.05 4.18 13.96
C ILE A 233 -16.30 5.08 13.95
N ALA A 234 -17.43 4.63 14.51
CA ALA A 234 -18.65 5.44 14.55
C ALA A 234 -18.46 6.71 15.38
N SER A 235 -17.84 6.55 16.56
CA SER A 235 -17.45 7.64 17.44
C SER A 235 -16.51 8.64 16.75
N PHE A 236 -15.53 8.14 15.98
CA PHE A 236 -14.61 8.94 15.20
C PHE A 236 -15.35 9.75 14.12
N CYS A 237 -16.22 9.12 13.32
CA CYS A 237 -16.99 9.81 12.29
C CYS A 237 -17.89 10.91 12.88
N GLN A 238 -18.51 10.66 14.04
CA GLN A 238 -19.33 11.66 14.73
C GLN A 238 -18.50 12.85 15.22
N ARG A 239 -17.31 12.60 15.78
CA ARG A 239 -16.43 13.65 16.31
C ARG A 239 -15.72 14.45 15.23
N GLN A 240 -15.11 13.77 14.26
CA GLN A 240 -14.21 14.36 13.27
C GLN A 240 -14.95 14.83 12.00
N PHE A 241 -15.92 14.06 11.52
CA PHE A 241 -16.68 14.40 10.31
C PHE A 241 -18.04 15.05 10.60
N ARG A 242 -18.45 15.10 11.87
CA ARG A 242 -19.74 15.66 12.31
C ARG A 242 -20.95 15.00 11.67
N TRP A 243 -20.81 13.73 11.25
CA TRP A 243 -21.90 12.97 10.66
C TRP A 243 -22.94 12.59 11.72
N LYS A 244 -24.22 12.69 11.35
CA LYS A 244 -25.35 12.23 12.18
C LYS A 244 -25.52 10.71 12.08
N ALA A 245 -26.20 10.11 13.05
CA ALA A 245 -26.43 8.67 13.13
C ALA A 245 -26.96 8.03 11.82
N PRO A 246 -27.97 8.61 11.11
CA PRO A 246 -28.43 8.05 9.84
C PRO A 246 -27.37 8.10 8.72
N GLN A 247 -26.55 9.15 8.69
CA GLN A 247 -25.46 9.29 7.71
C GLN A 247 -24.37 8.24 7.95
N ILE A 248 -23.97 8.04 9.21
CA ILE A 248 -22.99 7.02 9.60
C ILE A 248 -23.49 5.64 9.18
N SER A 249 -24.75 5.30 9.49
CA SER A 249 -25.34 4.01 9.11
C SER A 249 -25.36 3.80 7.60
N ALA A 250 -25.73 4.82 6.82
CA ALA A 250 -25.72 4.76 5.36
C ALA A 250 -24.30 4.56 4.80
N HIS A 251 -23.30 5.29 5.32
CA HIS A 251 -21.91 5.14 4.91
C HIS A 251 -21.34 3.77 5.28
N PHE A 252 -21.62 3.27 6.48
CA PHE A 252 -21.12 1.97 6.93
C PHE A 252 -21.71 0.84 6.09
N SER A 253 -23.01 0.89 5.82
CA SER A 253 -23.69 -0.05 4.94
C SER A 253 -23.11 0.00 3.53
N LYS A 254 -22.83 1.19 2.99
CA LYS A 254 -22.33 1.33 1.63
C LYS A 254 -20.85 0.95 1.47
N HIS A 255 -20.01 1.24 2.45
CA HIS A 255 -18.55 1.23 2.29
C HIS A 255 -17.80 0.31 3.26
N LEU A 256 -18.35 -0.02 4.43
CA LEU A 256 -17.61 -0.69 5.50
C LEU A 256 -18.00 -2.17 5.65
N TYR A 257 -19.30 -2.47 5.73
CA TYR A 257 -19.76 -3.82 6.08
C TYR A 257 -19.39 -4.90 5.05
N SER A 258 -19.27 -4.54 3.77
CA SER A 258 -18.77 -5.46 2.75
C SER A 258 -17.31 -5.85 2.97
N GLY A 259 -16.48 -4.89 3.43
CA GLY A 259 -15.10 -5.13 3.80
C GLY A 259 -14.97 -6.02 5.03
N ILE A 260 -15.76 -5.74 6.08
CA ILE A 260 -15.81 -6.56 7.29
C ILE A 260 -16.25 -7.99 6.96
N ALA A 261 -17.30 -8.15 6.15
CA ALA A 261 -17.75 -9.47 5.72
C ALA A 261 -16.66 -10.27 4.99
N MET A 262 -15.92 -9.61 4.11
CA MET A 262 -14.80 -10.25 3.41
C MET A 262 -13.66 -10.60 4.37
N GLN A 263 -13.35 -9.72 5.33
CA GLN A 263 -12.29 -9.94 6.31
C GLN A 263 -12.63 -11.10 7.25
N SER A 264 -13.84 -11.14 7.81
CA SER A 264 -14.27 -12.22 8.71
C SER A 264 -14.19 -13.58 8.01
N LEU A 265 -14.57 -13.66 6.73
CA LEU A 265 -14.48 -14.87 5.93
C LEU A 265 -13.04 -15.36 5.67
N LEU A 266 -12.05 -14.48 5.78
CA LEU A 266 -10.65 -14.83 5.53
C LEU A 266 -9.88 -15.19 6.80
N LYS A 267 -10.51 -15.03 7.96
CA LYS A 267 -9.93 -15.45 9.22
C LYS A 267 -9.94 -16.97 9.32
N PRO A 268 -8.91 -17.57 9.92
CA PRO A 268 -8.98 -18.98 10.32
C PRO A 268 -10.16 -19.11 11.30
N HIS A 269 -11.14 -19.96 10.96
CA HIS A 269 -12.24 -20.27 11.87
C HIS A 269 -11.83 -21.44 12.75
N ASP A 270 -11.58 -21.18 14.03
CA ASP A 270 -11.57 -22.22 15.05
C ASP A 270 -13.00 -22.41 15.56
N LEU A 271 -13.67 -23.43 15.04
CA LEU A 271 -15.04 -23.78 15.40
C LEU A 271 -15.18 -24.07 16.91
N HIS A 272 -14.13 -24.60 17.55
CA HIS A 272 -14.16 -24.92 18.98
C HIS A 272 -14.14 -23.64 19.81
N ALA A 273 -13.23 -22.71 19.50
CA ALA A 273 -13.14 -21.42 20.18
C ALA A 273 -14.42 -20.57 19.98
N GLN A 274 -15.05 -20.66 18.80
CA GLN A 274 -16.33 -19.98 18.54
C GLN A 274 -17.47 -20.57 19.38
N LEU A 275 -17.56 -21.89 19.47
CA LEU A 275 -18.55 -22.57 20.30
C LEU A 275 -18.33 -22.29 21.80
N GLU A 276 -17.10 -22.37 22.28
CA GLU A 276 -16.76 -22.04 23.67
C GLU A 276 -17.05 -20.58 23.99
N SER A 277 -16.71 -19.64 23.11
CA SER A 277 -17.02 -18.22 23.31
C SER A 277 -18.53 -17.96 23.36
N HIS A 278 -19.30 -18.62 22.48
CA HIS A 278 -20.75 -18.51 22.47
C HIS A 278 -21.39 -19.09 23.73
N VAL A 279 -20.91 -20.25 24.21
CA VAL A 279 -21.41 -20.92 25.41
C VAL A 279 -21.01 -20.17 26.69
N ASN A 280 -19.77 -19.71 26.79
CA ASN A 280 -19.23 -19.12 28.02
C ASN A 280 -19.58 -17.65 28.20
N PHE A 281 -19.66 -16.88 27.12
CA PHE A 281 -19.81 -15.42 27.20
C PHE A 281 -21.11 -14.89 26.60
N GLY A 282 -21.90 -15.72 25.91
CA GLY A 282 -23.16 -15.32 25.26
C GLY A 282 -22.99 -14.23 24.18
N VAL A 283 -21.76 -13.82 23.88
CA VAL A 283 -21.39 -12.70 23.02
C VAL A 283 -20.15 -13.09 22.23
N SER A 284 -20.26 -13.12 20.90
CA SER A 284 -19.09 -13.23 20.03
C SER A 284 -18.22 -11.99 20.21
N HIS A 285 -16.94 -12.20 20.55
CA HIS A 285 -15.94 -11.13 20.64
C HIS A 285 -15.86 -10.31 19.33
N ASP A 286 -15.34 -9.09 19.45
CA ASP A 286 -15.36 -8.08 18.40
C ASP A 286 -14.89 -8.62 17.04
N GLY A 287 -15.76 -8.48 16.03
CA GLY A 287 -15.42 -8.57 14.61
C GLY A 287 -15.67 -9.85 13.82
N GLU A 288 -16.29 -10.86 14.41
CA GLU A 288 -16.80 -11.96 13.59
C GLU A 288 -18.19 -11.62 13.02
N LEU A 289 -18.33 -11.68 11.70
CA LEU A 289 -19.59 -12.10 11.10
C LEU A 289 -19.62 -13.63 11.23
N PRO A 290 -20.35 -14.19 12.21
CA PRO A 290 -20.44 -15.63 12.33
C PRO A 290 -21.07 -16.20 11.05
N SER A 291 -20.78 -17.47 10.74
CA SER A 291 -21.40 -18.17 9.61
C SER A 291 -22.92 -18.04 9.60
N SER A 292 -23.55 -17.93 10.76
CA SER A 292 -25.00 -17.71 10.95
C SER A 292 -25.50 -16.35 10.44
N SER A 293 -24.63 -15.36 10.28
CA SER A 293 -24.97 -14.06 9.68
C SER A 293 -24.92 -14.09 8.14
N ILE A 294 -24.33 -15.13 7.53
CA ILE A 294 -24.36 -15.34 6.09
C ILE A 294 -25.52 -16.28 5.76
N LEU A 295 -26.59 -15.72 5.20
CA LEU A 295 -27.85 -16.43 5.07
C LEU A 295 -27.85 -17.33 3.83
N ARG A 296 -27.54 -16.76 2.66
CA ARG A 296 -27.59 -17.48 1.38
C ARG A 296 -26.83 -16.78 0.26
N ILE A 297 -26.52 -17.55 -0.78
CA ILE A 297 -26.11 -17.02 -2.08
C ILE A 297 -27.38 -16.67 -2.88
N VAL A 298 -27.53 -15.40 -3.25
CA VAL A 298 -28.69 -14.87 -4.00
C VAL A 298 -28.43 -14.88 -5.50
N ALA A 299 -27.20 -14.57 -5.90
CA ALA A 299 -26.79 -14.50 -7.29
C ALA A 299 -25.32 -14.87 -7.47
N ALA A 300 -24.92 -15.15 -8.70
CA ALA A 300 -23.54 -15.36 -9.09
C ALA A 300 -23.29 -14.68 -10.44
N LYS A 301 -22.10 -14.11 -10.63
CA LYS A 301 -21.64 -13.63 -11.94
C LYS A 301 -20.14 -13.88 -12.11
N ARG A 302 -19.65 -13.79 -13.35
CA ARG A 302 -18.23 -13.90 -13.69
C ARG A 302 -17.68 -12.51 -14.02
N THR A 303 -16.56 -12.15 -13.42
CA THR A 303 -15.75 -10.98 -13.81
C THR A 303 -14.54 -11.46 -14.63
N PRO A 304 -13.78 -10.57 -15.27
CA PRO A 304 -12.53 -10.95 -15.96
C PRO A 304 -11.54 -11.65 -15.03
N ALA A 305 -11.52 -11.29 -13.73
CA ALA A 305 -10.59 -11.84 -12.75
C ALA A 305 -11.09 -13.15 -12.12
N THR A 306 -12.37 -13.23 -11.75
CA THR A 306 -12.90 -14.41 -11.04
C THR A 306 -14.43 -14.47 -11.08
N LYS A 307 -14.98 -15.64 -10.77
CA LYS A 307 -16.39 -15.75 -10.37
C LYS A 307 -16.61 -15.05 -9.03
N ILE A 308 -17.75 -14.41 -8.86
CA ILE A 308 -18.19 -13.75 -7.62
C ILE A 308 -19.61 -14.18 -7.26
N TYR A 309 -19.87 -14.33 -5.96
CA TYR A 309 -21.20 -14.59 -5.40
C TYR A 309 -21.75 -13.35 -4.74
N GLN A 310 -23.06 -13.13 -4.87
CA GLN A 310 -23.79 -12.16 -4.07
C GLN A 310 -24.38 -12.88 -2.86
N LEU A 311 -23.88 -12.55 -1.68
CA LEU A 311 -24.37 -13.08 -0.41
C LEU A 311 -25.40 -12.14 0.19
N GLU A 312 -26.45 -12.69 0.77
CA GLU A 312 -27.33 -11.97 1.70
C GLU A 312 -26.82 -12.18 3.12
N ILE A 313 -26.52 -11.07 3.79
CA ILE A 313 -25.97 -11.06 5.15
C ILE A 313 -26.89 -10.28 6.09
N SER A 314 -26.96 -10.72 7.35
CA SER A 314 -27.56 -9.94 8.44
C SER A 314 -26.52 -8.97 9.00
N THR A 315 -26.85 -7.68 9.04
CA THR A 315 -25.96 -6.64 9.59
C THR A 315 -26.35 -6.20 11.00
N GLY A 316 -27.25 -6.94 11.67
CA GLY A 316 -27.85 -6.51 12.93
C GLY A 316 -26.81 -6.26 14.03
N THR A 317 -25.94 -7.25 14.25
CA THR A 317 -24.85 -7.16 15.23
C THR A 317 -23.86 -6.04 14.89
N LEU A 318 -23.53 -5.85 13.61
CA LEU A 318 -22.63 -4.78 13.16
C LEU A 318 -23.23 -3.40 13.45
N ALA A 319 -24.52 -3.24 13.17
CA ALA A 319 -25.25 -2.00 13.40
C ALA A 319 -25.37 -1.69 14.90
N LEU A 320 -25.63 -2.69 15.74
CA LEU A 320 -25.67 -2.52 17.20
C LEU A 320 -24.30 -2.09 17.76
N ARG A 321 -23.21 -2.70 17.28
CA ARG A 321 -21.83 -2.33 17.64
C ARG A 321 -21.47 -0.91 17.21
N ALA A 322 -21.84 -0.50 16.00
CA ALA A 322 -21.65 0.88 15.54
C ALA A 322 -22.48 1.87 16.39
N LYS A 323 -23.72 1.51 16.71
CA LYS A 323 -24.65 2.32 17.50
C LYS A 323 -24.11 2.62 18.91
N SER A 324 -23.44 1.67 19.55
CA SER A 324 -22.91 1.84 20.91
C SER A 324 -21.79 2.90 21.02
N GLY A 325 -21.23 3.33 19.90
CA GLY A 325 -20.23 4.39 19.83
C GLY A 325 -20.79 5.81 19.70
N LEU A 326 -22.11 5.97 19.59
CA LEU A 326 -22.76 7.25 19.29
C LEU A 326 -23.38 7.90 20.53
N ARG A 327 -23.24 9.22 20.67
CA ARG A 327 -23.87 9.98 21.76
C ARG A 327 -25.37 10.25 21.57
N ASP A 328 -25.83 10.32 20.32
CA ASP A 328 -27.25 10.39 19.94
C ASP A 328 -27.53 9.34 18.88
N ALA A 329 -28.15 8.25 19.33
CA ALA A 329 -28.30 7.01 18.58
C ALA A 329 -29.78 6.67 18.29
N SER A 330 -30.70 7.56 18.67
CA SER A 330 -32.15 7.36 18.60
C SER A 330 -32.61 6.97 17.18
N ALA A 331 -32.06 7.63 16.17
CA ALA A 331 -32.36 7.39 14.76
C ALA A 331 -31.42 6.38 14.04
N PHE A 332 -30.59 5.62 14.76
CA PHE A 332 -29.68 4.64 14.13
C PHE A 332 -30.40 3.30 13.88
N PRO A 333 -30.53 2.85 12.61
CA PRO A 333 -31.20 1.59 12.30
C PRO A 333 -30.33 0.40 12.71
N VAL A 334 -30.92 -0.57 13.41
CA VAL A 334 -30.18 -1.67 14.06
C VAL A 334 -30.36 -3.02 13.36
N ALA A 335 -31.35 -3.19 12.49
CA ALA A 335 -31.56 -4.44 11.77
C ALA A 335 -31.72 -4.18 10.27
N ALA A 336 -30.84 -4.78 9.46
CA ALA A 336 -30.94 -4.74 8.01
C ALA A 336 -30.36 -6.03 7.40
N LEU A 337 -30.94 -6.42 6.27
CA LEU A 337 -30.32 -7.37 5.35
C LEU A 337 -29.53 -6.59 4.31
N MET A 338 -28.30 -7.00 4.08
CA MET A 338 -27.43 -6.41 3.06
C MET A 338 -27.02 -7.48 2.05
N ARG A 339 -26.81 -7.05 0.80
CA ARG A 339 -26.22 -7.90 -0.24
C ARG A 339 -24.79 -7.48 -0.53
N VAL A 340 -23.85 -8.42 -0.43
CA VAL A 340 -22.42 -8.18 -0.63
C VAL A 340 -21.86 -9.11 -1.71
N TRP A 341 -21.01 -8.57 -2.59
CA TRP A 341 -20.32 -9.37 -3.60
C TRP A 341 -18.98 -9.86 -3.07
N ILE A 342 -18.78 -11.17 -3.01
CA ILE A 342 -17.55 -11.80 -2.52
C ILE A 342 -16.97 -12.72 -3.61
N PRO A 343 -15.64 -12.72 -3.81
CA PRO A 343 -14.96 -13.69 -4.68
C PRO A 343 -15.35 -15.14 -4.37
N ALA A 344 -15.75 -15.88 -5.41
CA ALA A 344 -16.15 -17.28 -5.28
C ALA A 344 -15.08 -18.16 -4.62
N PRO A 345 -13.76 -18.01 -4.90
CA PRO A 345 -12.73 -18.82 -4.24
C PRO A 345 -12.73 -18.71 -2.70
N ILE A 346 -13.13 -17.55 -2.15
CA ILE A 346 -13.24 -17.39 -0.69
C ILE A 346 -14.40 -18.23 -0.16
N ILE A 347 -15.57 -18.14 -0.80
CA ILE A 347 -16.77 -18.84 -0.36
C ILE A 347 -16.69 -20.34 -0.61
N ASP A 348 -16.14 -20.75 -1.75
CA ASP A 348 -15.96 -22.16 -2.10
C ASP A 348 -15.03 -22.84 -1.09
N ARG A 349 -14.04 -22.11 -0.54
CA ARG A 349 -13.13 -22.61 0.52
C ARG A 349 -13.77 -22.61 1.90
N VAL A 350 -14.44 -21.53 2.30
CA VAL A 350 -14.84 -21.30 3.70
C VAL A 350 -16.25 -21.80 3.99
N LEU A 351 -17.15 -21.75 3.01
CA LEU A 351 -18.56 -22.14 3.15
C LEU A 351 -19.01 -23.08 2.02
N PRO A 352 -18.34 -24.23 1.79
CA PRO A 352 -18.67 -25.14 0.69
C PRO A 352 -20.12 -25.64 0.74
N GLY A 353 -20.66 -25.89 1.95
CA GLY A 353 -22.06 -26.30 2.13
C GLY A 353 -23.07 -25.26 1.65
N LEU A 354 -22.77 -23.97 1.78
CA LEU A 354 -23.62 -22.89 1.27
C LEU A 354 -23.66 -22.90 -0.27
N VAL A 355 -22.52 -23.18 -0.89
CA VAL A 355 -22.41 -23.31 -2.35
C VAL A 355 -23.21 -24.52 -2.84
N SER A 356 -23.09 -25.67 -2.18
CA SER A 356 -23.85 -26.88 -2.51
C SER A 356 -25.36 -26.66 -2.41
N ARG A 357 -25.84 -26.05 -1.32
CA ARG A 357 -27.26 -25.70 -1.15
C ARG A 357 -27.76 -24.75 -2.24
N SER A 358 -26.96 -23.74 -2.61
CA SER A 358 -27.31 -22.80 -3.68
C SER A 358 -27.42 -23.49 -5.04
N LYS A 359 -26.50 -24.41 -5.36
CA LYS A 359 -26.53 -25.21 -6.60
C LYS A 359 -27.76 -26.13 -6.65
N ALA A 360 -28.06 -26.84 -5.56
CA ALA A 360 -29.24 -27.70 -5.47
C ALA A 360 -30.55 -26.91 -5.66
N ALA A 361 -30.68 -25.75 -5.00
CA ALA A 361 -31.82 -24.87 -5.17
C ALA A 361 -31.95 -24.33 -6.62
N ALA A 362 -30.84 -24.05 -7.29
CA ALA A 362 -30.84 -23.63 -8.69
C ALA A 362 -31.26 -24.76 -9.65
N GLN A 363 -30.86 -26.01 -9.38
CA GLN A 363 -31.29 -27.18 -10.14
C GLN A 363 -32.78 -27.44 -9.97
N LEU A 364 -33.30 -27.39 -8.75
CA LEU A 364 -34.73 -27.52 -8.45
C LEU A 364 -35.58 -26.45 -9.15
N LYS A 365 -35.10 -25.21 -9.24
CA LYS A 365 -35.78 -24.15 -10.00
C LYS A 365 -35.79 -24.40 -11.51
N LYS A 366 -34.77 -25.05 -12.06
CA LYS A 366 -34.72 -25.42 -13.48
C LYS A 366 -35.69 -26.57 -13.79
N THR A 367 -35.75 -27.59 -12.93
CA THR A 367 -36.67 -28.72 -13.10
C THR A 367 -38.14 -28.33 -12.92
N HIS A 368 -38.44 -27.37 -12.05
CA HIS A 368 -39.80 -26.80 -11.94
C HIS A 368 -40.21 -25.94 -13.14
N LYS A 369 -39.27 -25.22 -13.78
CA LYS A 369 -39.56 -24.44 -15.00
C LYS A 369 -39.68 -25.29 -16.26
N SER A 370 -39.19 -26.54 -16.25
CA SER A 370 -39.21 -27.44 -17.41
C SER A 370 -40.38 -28.42 -17.42
N LYS A 371 -41.31 -28.38 -16.45
CA LYS A 371 -42.57 -29.13 -16.55
C LYS A 371 -43.57 -28.32 -17.40
N PRO A 372 -43.94 -28.77 -18.61
CA PRO A 372 -45.07 -28.18 -19.31
C PRO A 372 -46.33 -28.48 -18.49
N TYR A 373 -47.18 -27.47 -18.30
CA TYR A 373 -48.54 -27.69 -17.83
C TYR A 373 -49.21 -28.64 -18.84
N SER A 374 -49.31 -29.93 -18.52
CA SER A 374 -50.23 -30.83 -19.20
C SER A 374 -51.63 -30.38 -18.80
N ARG A 375 -52.28 -29.59 -19.66
CA ARG A 375 -53.73 -29.40 -19.59
C ARG A 375 -54.37 -30.73 -19.96
N THR A 376 -55.05 -31.31 -18.97
CA THR A 376 -56.06 -32.36 -19.09
C THR A 376 -57.09 -32.06 -20.15
#